data_AF-A0A660UC96-F1
#
_entry.id   AF-A0A660UC96-F1
#
_cell.length_a   1.000
_cell.length_b   1.000
_cell.length_c   1.000
_cell.angle_alpha   90.00
_cell.angle_beta   90.00
_cell.angle_gamma   90.00
#
_symmetry.space_group_name_H-M   'P 1'
#
loop_
_entity.id
_entity.type
_entity.pdbx_description
1 polymer ?
#
loop_
_entity_poly.entity_id
_entity_poly.type
_entity_poly.pdbx_seq_one_letter_code
_entity_poly.pdbx_strand_id
1 'polypeptide(L)'
;MKRKRIVIFGANGMLGHDLRKVLEKDYDLVLTDIQDGDIRDFSFVEKFLNKNLPSIVINSAAYTDVDGCEKNQKIAMEVNAYGAGNIAKASKKISSWLIHISSDYVFDGKKNLPYKEDDPINPLSIYGKSKALAEE
;
A
#
# COMPACT_ATOMS: atom_id res chain seq x y z
N MET A 1 -20.44 16.95 13.74
CA MET A 1 -20.34 15.72 12.93
C MET A 1 -19.05 14.99 13.33
N LYS A 2 -19.06 13.66 13.43
CA LYS A 2 -17.86 12.89 13.76
C LYS A 2 -16.88 12.98 12.59
N ARG A 3 -15.59 13.29 12.84
CA ARG A 3 -14.57 13.30 11.78
C ARG A 3 -14.48 11.89 11.17
N LYS A 4 -14.33 11.81 9.85
CA LYS A 4 -14.11 10.53 9.16
C LYS A 4 -12.78 9.95 9.63
N ARG A 5 -12.75 8.63 9.84
CA ARG A 5 -11.55 7.92 10.28
C ARG A 5 -10.80 7.34 9.08
N ILE A 6 -9.48 7.52 9.09
CA ILE A 6 -8.55 6.99 8.11
C ILE A 6 -7.51 6.12 8.82
N VAL A 7 -7.26 4.91 8.31
CA VAL A 7 -6.09 4.11 8.69
C VAL A 7 -5.00 4.27 7.64
N ILE A 8 -3.75 4.48 8.05
CA ILE A 8 -2.58 4.56 7.17
C ILE A 8 -1.58 3.46 7.55
N PHE A 9 -1.32 2.53 6.63
CA PHE A 9 -0.23 1.54 6.74
C PHE A 9 1.07 2.10 6.16
N GLY A 10 2.20 1.85 6.83
CA GLY A 10 3.51 2.42 6.45
C GLY A 10 3.61 3.90 6.80
N ALA A 11 3.01 4.29 7.92
CA ALA A 11 2.85 5.68 8.33
C ALA A 11 4.18 6.40 8.64
N ASN A 12 5.27 5.66 8.91
CA ASN A 12 6.59 6.23 9.16
C ASN A 12 7.43 6.36 7.88
N GLY A 13 6.97 5.84 6.75
CA GLY A 13 7.59 6.08 5.44
C GLY A 13 7.42 7.53 4.98
N MET A 14 8.16 7.93 3.94
CA MET A 14 8.15 9.31 3.41
C MET A 14 6.72 9.82 3.14
N LEU A 15 5.95 9.08 2.36
CA LEU A 15 4.57 9.45 2.04
C LEU A 15 3.64 9.38 3.26
N GLY A 16 3.77 8.37 4.10
CA GLY A 16 2.94 8.22 5.31
C GLY A 16 3.07 9.41 6.26
N HIS A 17 4.30 9.88 6.46
CA HIS A 17 4.60 11.05 7.27
C HIS A 17 3.99 12.33 6.70
N ASP A 18 4.08 12.54 5.38
CA ASP A 18 3.52 13.74 4.74
C ASP A 18 1.98 13.70 4.71
N LEU A 19 1.40 12.52 4.45
CA LEU A 19 -0.05 12.31 4.54
C LEU A 19 -0.57 12.62 5.94
N ARG A 20 0.13 12.19 7.00
CA ARG A 20 -0.25 12.51 8.38
C ARG A 20 -0.37 14.02 8.59
N LYS A 21 0.65 14.79 8.21
CA LYS A 21 0.68 16.25 8.39
C LYS A 21 -0.46 16.97 7.68
N VAL A 22 -0.82 16.49 6.49
CA VAL A 22 -1.88 17.10 5.68
C VAL A 22 -3.27 16.70 6.20
N LEU A 23 -3.46 15.44 6.58
CA LEU A 23 -4.79 14.89 6.89
C LEU A 23 -5.19 15.02 8.37
N GLU A 24 -4.25 15.14 9.32
CA GLU A 24 -4.56 15.15 10.76
C GLU A 24 -5.43 16.34 11.21
N LYS A 25 -5.46 17.41 10.40
CA LYS A 25 -6.29 18.59 10.66
C LYS A 25 -7.79 18.31 10.49
N ASP A 26 -8.13 17.46 9.53
CA ASP A 26 -9.51 17.25 9.07
C ASP A 26 -10.07 15.87 9.43
N TYR A 27 -9.21 14.87 9.64
CA TYR A 27 -9.58 13.47 9.84
C TYR A 27 -9.11 12.92 11.20
N ASP A 28 -9.75 11.85 11.65
CA ASP A 28 -9.28 11.01 12.77
C ASP A 28 -8.31 9.97 12.19
N LEU A 29 -7.01 10.13 12.44
CA LEU A 29 -5.98 9.27 11.86
C LEU A 29 -5.60 8.15 12.82
N VAL A 30 -5.59 6.93 12.31
CA VAL A 30 -4.99 5.76 12.95
C VAL A 30 -3.79 5.34 12.11
N LEU A 31 -2.61 5.43 12.71
CA LEU A 31 -1.34 5.17 12.03
C LEU A 31 -0.83 3.78 12.42
N THR A 32 -0.26 3.05 11.48
CA THR A 32 0.41 1.79 11.75
C THR A 32 1.63 1.61 10.85
N ASP A 33 2.68 1.03 11.41
CA ASP A 33 3.91 0.69 10.73
C ASP A 33 4.39 -0.70 11.14
N ILE A 34 5.53 -1.15 10.60
CA ILE A 34 6.04 -2.52 10.78
C ILE A 34 6.31 -2.88 12.25
N GLN A 35 6.54 -1.87 13.11
CA GLN A 35 6.75 -2.05 14.55
C GLN A 35 5.45 -2.38 15.30
N ASP A 36 4.29 -1.99 14.77
CA ASP A 36 2.97 -2.28 15.35
C ASP A 36 2.44 -3.64 14.87
N GLY A 37 2.78 -3.99 13.62
CA GLY A 37 2.51 -5.29 13.03
C GLY A 37 2.75 -5.32 11.53
N ASP A 38 2.78 -6.54 10.99
CA ASP A 38 3.22 -6.78 9.63
C ASP A 38 2.02 -7.02 8.70
N ILE A 39 2.01 -6.32 7.56
CA ILE A 39 0.95 -6.46 6.54
C ILE A 39 0.94 -7.84 5.89
N ARG A 40 2.05 -8.59 5.99
CA ARG A 40 2.14 -10.00 5.56
C ARG A 40 1.26 -10.92 6.41
N ASP A 41 0.96 -10.53 7.65
CA ASP A 41 0.04 -11.27 8.53
C ASP A 41 -1.39 -10.78 8.35
N PHE A 42 -2.20 -11.57 7.64
CA PHE A 42 -3.62 -11.29 7.44
C PHE A 42 -4.40 -11.16 8.77
N SER A 43 -4.05 -11.95 9.79
CA SER A 43 -4.74 -11.94 11.09
C SER A 43 -4.53 -10.61 11.80
N PHE A 44 -3.32 -10.07 11.76
CA PHE A 44 -3.01 -8.74 12.26
C PHE A 44 -3.82 -7.67 11.52
N VAL A 45 -3.73 -7.64 10.18
CA VAL A 45 -4.42 -6.64 9.35
C VAL A 45 -5.93 -6.66 9.59
N GLU A 46 -6.53 -7.84 9.62
CA GLU A 46 -7.96 -8.03 9.85
C GLU A 46 -8.39 -7.54 11.23
N LYS A 47 -7.67 -7.94 12.29
CA LYS A 47 -7.99 -7.49 13.66
C LYS A 47 -7.80 -5.98 13.80
N PHE A 48 -6.74 -5.43 13.22
CA PHE A 48 -6.44 -4.01 13.28
C PHE A 48 -7.54 -3.18 12.61
N LEU A 49 -7.97 -3.56 11.40
CA LEU A 49 -9.03 -2.86 10.69
C LEU A 49 -10.41 -3.04 11.36
N ASN A 50 -10.75 -4.25 11.84
CA ASN A 50 -12.00 -4.47 12.58
C ASN A 50 -12.08 -3.71 13.90
N LYS A 51 -10.96 -3.54 14.61
CA LYS A 51 -10.91 -2.75 15.85
C LYS A 51 -11.16 -1.27 15.58
N ASN A 52 -10.62 -0.75 14.48
CA ASN A 52 -10.62 0.68 14.19
C ASN A 52 -11.79 1.13 13.32
N LEU A 53 -12.41 0.25 12.51
CA LEU A 53 -13.53 0.53 11.61
C LEU A 53 -13.37 1.84 10.81
N PRO A 54 -12.27 2.02 10.06
CA PRO A 54 -12.06 3.22 9.27
C PRO A 54 -13.03 3.32 8.08
N SER A 55 -13.31 4.54 7.65
CA SER A 55 -14.02 4.77 6.37
C SER A 55 -13.09 4.68 5.15
N ILE A 56 -11.79 4.93 5.36
CA ILE A 56 -10.75 4.94 4.32
C ILE A 56 -9.51 4.26 4.87
N VAL A 57 -8.89 3.40 4.07
CA VAL A 57 -7.60 2.78 4.33
C VAL A 57 -6.64 3.27 3.26
N ILE A 58 -5.47 3.76 3.68
CA ILE A 58 -4.38 4.14 2.78
C ILE A 58 -3.24 3.14 3.02
N ASN A 59 -2.85 2.41 1.98
CA ASN A 59 -1.69 1.54 2.02
C ASN A 59 -0.49 2.23 1.36
N SER A 60 0.38 2.81 2.18
CA SER A 60 1.70 3.31 1.78
C SER A 60 2.86 2.39 2.21
N ALA A 61 2.57 1.21 2.76
CA ALA A 61 3.58 0.24 3.14
C ALA A 61 4.08 -0.52 1.90
N ALA A 62 5.40 -0.55 1.72
CA ALA A 62 6.07 -1.28 0.64
C ALA A 62 7.54 -1.53 1.00
N TYR A 63 8.13 -2.57 0.41
CA TYR A 63 9.56 -2.75 0.31
C TYR A 63 10.05 -2.04 -0.96
N THR A 64 10.70 -0.88 -0.78
CA THR A 64 11.04 0.07 -1.86
C THR A 64 12.51 0.07 -2.25
N ASP A 65 13.35 -0.74 -1.61
CA ASP A 65 14.73 -0.97 -2.02
C ASP A 65 14.74 -1.81 -3.31
N VAL A 66 14.82 -1.15 -4.47
CA VAL A 66 14.70 -1.78 -5.80
C VAL A 66 15.79 -2.83 -6.03
N ASP A 67 17.04 -2.50 -5.70
CA ASP A 67 18.17 -3.45 -5.82
C ASP A 67 18.04 -4.59 -4.81
N GLY A 68 17.54 -4.29 -3.61
CA GLY A 68 17.21 -5.27 -2.60
C GLY A 68 16.10 -6.24 -3.03
N CYS A 69 15.12 -5.77 -3.79
CA CYS A 69 14.04 -6.60 -4.33
C CYS A 69 14.56 -7.67 -5.30
N GLU A 70 15.54 -7.33 -6.15
CA GLU A 70 16.16 -8.30 -7.07
C GLU A 70 16.84 -9.45 -6.31
N LYS A 71 17.50 -9.13 -5.20
CA LYS A 71 18.19 -10.11 -4.35
C LYS A 71 17.22 -10.89 -3.46
N ASN A 72 16.12 -10.27 -3.04
CA ASN A 72 15.17 -10.81 -2.06
C ASN A 72 13.75 -10.89 -2.63
N GLN A 73 13.61 -11.55 -3.79
CA GLN A 73 12.35 -11.55 -4.56
C GLN A 73 11.15 -12.04 -3.75
N LYS A 74 11.37 -13.06 -2.90
CA LYS A 74 10.33 -13.59 -2.02
C LYS A 74 9.80 -12.51 -1.07
N ILE A 75 10.69 -11.73 -0.44
CA ILE A 75 10.30 -10.66 0.48
C ILE A 75 9.57 -9.56 -0.29
N ALA A 76 10.05 -9.18 -1.48
CA ALA A 76 9.39 -8.20 -2.33
C ALA A 76 7.94 -8.61 -2.64
N MET A 77 7.72 -9.87 -3.04
CA MET A 77 6.37 -10.39 -3.31
C MET A 77 5.49 -10.46 -2.06
N GLU A 78 6.05 -10.96 -0.95
CA GLU A 78 5.34 -11.03 0.33
C GLU A 78 4.85 -9.67 0.81
N VAL A 79 5.71 -8.65 0.76
CA VAL A 79 5.37 -7.31 1.24
C VAL A 79 4.50 -6.56 0.23
N ASN A 80 4.98 -6.39 -1.00
CA ASN A 80 4.39 -5.47 -1.96
C ASN A 80 3.10 -6.02 -2.57
N ALA A 81 3.04 -7.32 -2.86
CA ALA A 81 1.87 -7.95 -3.47
C ALA A 81 0.95 -8.57 -2.42
N TYR A 82 1.42 -9.59 -1.69
CA TYR A 82 0.55 -10.35 -0.79
C TYR A 82 0.14 -9.53 0.45
N GLY A 83 1.03 -8.71 0.99
CA GLY A 83 0.73 -7.77 2.07
C GLY A 83 -0.32 -6.73 1.66
N ALA A 84 -0.20 -6.15 0.46
CA ALA A 84 -1.22 -5.28 -0.09
C ALA A 84 -2.57 -6.02 -0.29
N GLY A 85 -2.52 -7.24 -0.80
CA GLY A 85 -3.69 -8.11 -0.95
C GLY A 85 -4.38 -8.42 0.37
N ASN A 86 -3.65 -8.59 1.47
CA ASN A 86 -4.22 -8.75 2.81
C ASN A 86 -5.00 -7.50 3.24
N ILE A 87 -4.44 -6.31 3.02
CA ILE A 87 -5.10 -5.04 3.31
C ILE A 87 -6.36 -4.89 2.44
N ALA A 88 -6.30 -5.23 1.15
CA ALA A 88 -7.45 -5.18 0.26
C ALA A 88 -8.58 -6.12 0.72
N LYS A 89 -8.25 -7.37 1.03
CA LYS A 89 -9.21 -8.36 1.53
C LYS A 89 -9.88 -7.88 2.82
N ALA A 90 -9.09 -7.39 3.79
CA ALA A 90 -9.61 -6.92 5.06
C ALA A 90 -10.44 -5.63 4.93
N SER A 91 -10.00 -4.67 4.09
CA SER A 91 -10.74 -3.43 3.80
C SER A 91 -12.10 -3.73 3.17
N LYS A 92 -12.17 -4.71 2.25
CA LYS A 92 -13.41 -5.18 1.65
C LYS A 92 -14.38 -5.75 2.70
N LYS A 93 -13.88 -6.54 3.66
CA LYS A 93 -14.72 -7.14 4.72
C LYS A 93 -15.43 -6.09 5.58
N ILE A 94 -14.83 -4.92 5.77
CA ILE A 94 -15.40 -3.82 6.55
C ILE A 94 -16.00 -2.69 5.69
N SER A 95 -16.09 -2.88 4.38
CA SER A 95 -16.62 -1.89 3.42
C SER A 95 -15.90 -0.53 3.46
N SER A 96 -14.59 -0.52 3.70
CA SER A 96 -13.76 0.70 3.62
C SER A 96 -13.33 0.97 2.19
N TRP A 97 -13.19 2.25 1.84
CA TRP A 97 -12.43 2.64 0.66
C TRP A 97 -10.96 2.31 0.85
N LEU A 98 -10.30 1.79 -0.19
CA LEU A 98 -8.86 1.53 -0.20
C LEU A 98 -8.17 2.45 -1.22
N ILE A 99 -7.10 3.09 -0.78
CA ILE A 99 -6.13 3.77 -1.64
C ILE A 99 -4.82 2.99 -1.52
N HIS A 100 -4.39 2.36 -2.61
CA HIS A 100 -3.09 1.68 -2.68
C HIS A 100 -2.12 2.51 -3.51
N ILE A 101 -0.92 2.74 -2.97
CA ILE A 101 0.11 3.51 -3.67
C ILE A 101 0.96 2.55 -4.48
N SER A 102 0.95 2.70 -5.81
CA SER A 102 1.76 1.91 -6.73
C SER A 102 3.02 2.65 -7.21
N SER A 103 3.54 2.30 -8.39
CA SER A 103 4.74 2.89 -8.97
C SER A 103 4.70 2.83 -10.50
N ASP A 104 5.36 3.80 -11.14
CA ASP A 104 5.71 3.80 -12.56
C ASP A 104 6.51 2.58 -13.01
N TYR A 105 7.17 1.85 -12.10
CA TYR A 105 7.91 0.62 -12.40
C TYR A 105 7.02 -0.55 -12.86
N VAL A 106 5.69 -0.40 -12.85
CA VAL A 106 4.77 -1.32 -13.52
C VAL A 106 4.89 -1.27 -15.05
N PHE A 107 5.50 -0.22 -15.60
CA PHE A 107 5.77 -0.06 -17.02
C PHE A 107 7.22 -0.40 -17.39
N ASP A 108 7.50 -0.56 -18.69
CA ASP A 108 8.82 -0.96 -19.20
C ASP A 108 9.77 0.20 -19.54
N GLY A 109 9.30 1.45 -19.48
CA GLY A 109 10.07 2.63 -19.81
C GLY A 109 10.46 2.78 -21.30
N LYS A 110 9.93 1.95 -22.21
CA LYS A 110 10.30 1.97 -23.64
C LYS A 110 9.52 2.98 -24.48
N LYS A 111 8.46 3.56 -23.92
CA LYS A 111 7.60 4.50 -24.64
C LYS A 111 8.30 5.86 -24.75
N ASN A 112 8.40 6.39 -25.97
CA ASN A 112 8.93 7.75 -26.23
C ASN A 112 7.90 8.86 -25.96
N LEU A 113 6.81 8.54 -25.28
CA LEU A 113 5.71 9.43 -24.89
C LEU A 113 5.34 9.11 -23.44
N PRO A 114 4.70 10.03 -22.70
CA PRO A 114 4.21 9.74 -21.35
C PRO A 114 3.30 8.50 -21.31
N TYR A 115 3.44 7.71 -20.27
CA TYR A 115 2.49 6.64 -19.96
C TYR A 115 1.15 7.22 -19.51
N LYS A 116 0.08 6.50 -19.83
CA LYS A 116 -1.30 6.75 -19.44
C LYS A 116 -1.79 5.58 -18.59
N GLU A 117 -2.85 5.81 -17.85
CA GLU A 117 -3.46 4.82 -16.93
C GLU A 117 -4.03 3.61 -17.66
N ASP A 118 -4.29 3.71 -18.97
CA ASP A 118 -4.78 2.63 -19.82
C ASP A 118 -3.68 1.95 -20.66
N ASP A 119 -2.42 2.38 -20.53
CA ASP A 119 -1.32 1.69 -21.20
C ASP A 119 -1.06 0.30 -20.60
N PRO A 120 -0.57 -0.66 -21.40
CA PRO A 120 -0.27 -2.00 -20.89
C PRO A 120 0.83 -2.00 -19.83
N ILE A 121 0.55 -2.68 -18.72
CA ILE A 121 1.52 -3.00 -17.67
C ILE A 121 2.55 -4.02 -18.21
N ASN A 122 3.85 -3.73 -18.04
CA ASN A 122 4.95 -4.59 -18.49
C ASN A 122 6.21 -4.40 -17.60
N PRO A 123 6.19 -4.80 -16.32
CA PRO A 123 7.26 -4.52 -15.39
C PRO A 123 8.53 -5.33 -15.71
N LEU A 124 9.68 -4.64 -15.73
CA LEU A 124 10.97 -5.27 -16.01
C LEU A 124 11.69 -5.78 -14.75
N SER A 125 11.51 -5.10 -13.62
CA SER A 125 12.16 -5.44 -12.35
C SER A 125 11.25 -6.24 -11.41
N ILE A 126 11.84 -6.89 -10.41
CA ILE A 126 11.10 -7.59 -9.35
C ILE A 126 10.29 -6.60 -8.51
N TYR A 127 10.83 -5.42 -8.22
CA TYR A 127 10.07 -4.35 -7.58
C TYR A 127 8.81 -4.03 -8.40
N GLY A 128 8.96 -3.72 -9.69
CA GLY A 128 7.85 -3.44 -10.61
C GLY A 128 6.83 -4.57 -10.68
N LYS A 129 7.29 -5.84 -10.81
CA LYS A 129 6.41 -7.02 -10.84
C LYS A 129 5.59 -7.17 -9.56
N SER A 130 6.23 -6.96 -8.41
CA SER A 130 5.56 -7.04 -7.12
C SER A 130 4.53 -5.91 -6.90
N LYS A 131 4.79 -4.72 -7.46
CA LYS A 131 3.84 -3.60 -7.45
C LYS A 131 2.67 -3.81 -8.41
N ALA A 132 2.95 -4.32 -9.62
CA ALA A 132 1.92 -4.65 -10.60
C ALA A 132 0.95 -5.72 -10.09
N LEU A 133 1.47 -6.80 -9.49
CA LEU A 133 0.64 -7.85 -8.90
C LEU A 133 -0.25 -7.35 -7.74
N ALA A 134 0.12 -6.23 -7.10
CA ALA A 134 -0.68 -5.62 -6.05
C ALA A 134 -1.90 -4.85 -6.59
N GLU A 135 -1.91 -4.51 -7.89
CA GLU A 135 -3.01 -3.80 -8.55
C GLU A 135 -4.12 -4.73 -9.06
N GLU A 136 -3.83 -6.02 -9.20
CA GLU A 136 -4.77 -7.08 -9.64
C GLU A 136 -5.69 -7.57 -8.50
#